data_AF-A0A9D8FU61-F1
#
_entry.id   AF-A0A9D8FU61-F1
#
_cell.length_a   1.000
_cell.length_b   1.000
_cell.length_c   1.000
_cell.angle_alpha   90.00
_cell.angle_beta   90.00
_cell.angle_gamma   90.00
#
_symmetry.space_group_name_H-M   'P 1'
#
loop_
_entity.id
_entity.type
_entity.pdbx_description
1 polymer ?
#
loop_
_entity_poly.entity_id
_entity_poly.type
_entity_poly.pdbx_seq_one_letter_code
_entity_poly.pdbx_strand_id
1 'polypeptide(L)'
;MSRYVSFVIQSWQSSGDGSMRWVVQGVDDQEPRALPDASFLVRTWIDEDGQMVRGLIRHISSGREVQFQSGERAVEFIRAWMSDESRPAAGLGENRGPVHG
;
A
#
# COMPACT_ATOMS: atom_id res chain seq x y z
N MET A 1 -11.50 16.77 17.14
CA MET A 1 -10.05 16.48 17.31
C MET A 1 -9.66 15.48 16.22
N SER A 2 -8.74 15.81 15.30
CA SER A 2 -8.32 14.86 14.26
C SER A 2 -7.42 13.76 14.85
N ARG A 3 -7.83 12.51 14.73
CA ARG A 3 -7.02 11.33 15.11
C ARG A 3 -6.10 10.95 13.97
N TYR A 4 -4.99 10.28 14.26
CA TYR A 4 -4.15 9.71 13.22
C TYR A 4 -3.82 8.25 13.50
N VAL A 5 -3.51 7.52 12.43
CA VAL A 5 -2.95 6.18 12.50
C VAL A 5 -1.66 6.17 11.70
N SER A 6 -0.64 5.50 12.23
CA SER A 6 0.68 5.43 11.60
C SER A 6 1.11 3.97 11.46
N PHE A 7 1.62 3.60 10.30
CA PHE A 7 2.11 2.27 9.99
C PHE A 7 3.48 2.36 9.36
N VAL A 8 4.31 1.36 9.59
CA VAL A 8 5.50 1.14 8.77
C VAL A 8 5.18 0.09 7.74
N ILE A 9 5.43 0.43 6.49
CA ILE A 9 5.32 -0.48 5.36
C ILE A 9 6.73 -0.78 4.83
N GLN A 10 6.96 -2.02 4.44
CA GLN A 10 8.07 -2.36 3.57
C GLN A 10 7.52 -2.55 2.17
N SER A 11 8.25 -2.10 1.16
CA SER A 11 7.87 -2.29 -0.24
C SER A 11 9.04 -2.81 -1.07
N TRP A 12 8.76 -3.60 -2.09
CA TRP A 12 9.77 -4.13 -3.01
C TRP A 12 9.14 -4.46 -4.36
N GLN A 13 9.94 -4.51 -5.41
CA GLN A 13 9.48 -4.97 -6.70
C GLN A 13 9.54 -6.50 -6.76
N SER A 14 8.45 -7.14 -7.18
CA SER A 14 8.36 -8.58 -7.41
C SER A 14 9.23 -8.97 -8.61
N SER A 15 10.18 -9.90 -8.41
CA SER A 15 11.11 -10.33 -9.45
C SER A 15 10.46 -11.06 -10.63
N GLY A 16 9.20 -11.49 -10.51
CA GLY A 16 8.50 -12.23 -11.56
C GLY A 16 7.84 -11.31 -12.58
N ASP A 17 6.82 -10.59 -12.13
CA ASP A 17 5.95 -9.72 -12.95
C ASP A 17 6.34 -8.24 -12.89
N GLY A 18 7.35 -7.88 -12.08
CA GLY A 18 7.77 -6.49 -11.92
C GLY A 18 6.78 -5.62 -11.14
N SER A 19 5.74 -6.22 -10.55
CA SER A 19 4.73 -5.50 -9.77
C SER A 19 5.33 -4.98 -8.46
N MET A 20 4.85 -3.82 -7.99
CA MET A 20 5.22 -3.33 -6.68
C MET A 20 4.46 -4.11 -5.61
N ARG A 21 5.18 -4.71 -4.68
CA ARG A 21 4.63 -5.36 -3.49
C ARG A 21 4.96 -4.58 -2.25
N TRP A 22 4.18 -4.84 -1.22
CA TRP A 22 4.26 -4.17 0.05
C TRP A 22 3.63 -5.01 1.15
N VAL A 23 4.08 -4.78 2.38
CA VAL A 23 3.52 -5.39 3.58
C VAL A 23 3.58 -4.41 4.74
N VAL A 24 2.54 -4.43 5.58
CA VAL A 24 2.54 -3.69 6.85
C VAL A 24 3.43 -4.46 7.83
N GLN A 25 4.52 -3.84 8.24
CA GLN A 25 5.45 -4.39 9.24
C GLN A 25 4.92 -4.19 10.67
N GLY A 26 4.09 -3.16 10.88
CA GLY A 26 3.45 -2.89 12.15
C GLY A 26 2.95 -1.46 12.28
N VAL A 27 2.28 -1.18 13.39
CA VAL A 27 1.92 0.19 13.79
C VAL A 27 3.21 0.94 14.17
N ASP A 28 3.28 2.22 13.86
CA ASP A 28 4.35 3.10 14.35
C ASP A 28 4.02 3.56 15.77
N ASP A 29 4.77 2.98 16.71
CA ASP A 29 4.76 3.23 18.15
C ASP A 29 5.91 4.15 18.59
N GLN A 30 6.65 4.71 17.63
CA GLN A 30 7.85 5.53 17.85
C GLN A 30 9.03 4.78 18.49
N GLU A 31 8.96 3.45 18.62
CA GLU A 31 10.08 2.68 19.12
C GLU A 31 11.16 2.49 18.05
N PRO A 32 12.46 2.62 18.41
CA PRO A 32 13.55 2.32 17.50
C PRO A 32 13.51 0.86 17.07
N ARG A 33 13.48 0.62 15.76
CA ARG A 33 13.45 -0.72 15.20
C ARG A 33 14.29 -0.80 13.94
N ALA A 34 15.00 -1.91 13.77
CA ALA A 34 15.76 -2.19 12.57
C ALA A 34 14.78 -2.48 11.44
N LEU A 35 14.76 -1.62 10.43
CA LEU A 35 13.86 -1.72 9.30
C LEU A 35 14.67 -1.90 8.01
N PRO A 36 14.18 -2.71 7.05
CA PRO A 36 14.80 -2.82 5.74
C PRO A 36 14.89 -1.46 5.03
N ASP A 37 15.87 -1.28 4.13
CA ASP A 37 16.11 0.01 3.45
C ASP A 37 14.88 0.56 2.74
N ALA A 38 14.07 -0.31 2.13
CA ALA A 38 12.84 0.05 1.43
C ALA A 38 11.61 0.13 2.36
N SER A 39 11.78 0.78 3.52
CA SER A 39 10.72 0.99 4.50
C SER A 39 10.24 2.43 4.54
N PHE A 40 8.93 2.58 4.68
CA PHE A 40 8.25 3.86 4.72
C PHE A 40 7.36 3.96 5.95
N LEU A 41 7.38 5.12 6.58
CA LEU A 41 6.35 5.52 7.54
C LEU A 41 5.19 6.12 6.76
N VAL A 42 3.99 5.55 6.92
CA VAL A 42 2.75 6.07 6.38
C VAL A 42 1.88 6.53 7.55
N ARG A 43 1.54 7.81 7.57
CA ARG A 43 0.68 8.41 8.59
C ARG A 43 -0.54 9.02 7.93
N THR A 44 -1.71 8.68 8.47
CA THR A 44 -3.01 9.09 7.94
C THR A 44 -3.77 9.80 9.05
N TRP A 45 -4.18 11.04 8.81
CA TRP A 45 -5.08 11.78 9.70
C TRP A 45 -6.51 11.61 9.22
N ILE A 46 -7.39 11.36 10.19
CA ILE A 46 -8.78 11.03 9.97
C ILE A 46 -9.63 12.05 10.74
N ASP A 47 -10.69 12.55 10.11
CA ASP A 47 -11.68 13.40 10.75
C ASP A 47 -12.66 12.61 11.63
N GLU A 48 -13.67 13.32 12.13
CA GLU A 48 -14.68 12.79 13.05
C GLU A 48 -15.63 11.80 12.35
N ASP A 49 -15.79 11.92 11.02
CA ASP A 49 -16.60 11.04 10.17
C ASP A 49 -15.82 9.81 9.65
N GLY A 50 -14.55 9.67 10.05
CA GLY A 50 -13.73 8.54 9.62
C GLY A 50 -13.10 8.70 8.25
N GLN A 51 -13.13 9.89 7.65
CA GLN A 51 -12.49 10.17 6.35
C GLN A 51 -11.05 10.59 6.54
N MET A 52 -10.15 10.08 5.69
CA MET A 52 -8.80 10.63 5.63
C MET A 52 -8.89 12.08 5.17
N VAL A 53 -8.21 12.98 5.88
CA VAL A 53 -8.07 14.41 5.54
C VAL A 53 -6.64 14.80 5.17
N ARG A 54 -5.66 13.99 5.57
CA ARG A 54 -4.24 14.21 5.29
C ARG A 54 -3.48 12.89 5.33
N GLY A 55 -2.44 12.78 4.52
CA GLY A 55 -1.46 11.71 4.56
C GLY A 55 -0.03 12.25 4.56
N LEU A 56 0.87 11.47 5.13
CA LEU A 56 2.31 11.63 5.09
C LEU A 56 2.94 10.29 4.73
N ILE A 57 3.87 10.30 3.78
CA ILE A 57 4.72 9.15 3.47
C ILE A 57 6.16 9.61 3.64
N ARG A 58 6.90 8.97 4.54
CA ARG A 58 8.31 9.24 4.78
C ARG A 58 9.14 8.00 4.51
N HIS A 59 10.13 8.13 3.64
CA HIS A 59 11.14 7.09 3.46
C HIS A 59 12.11 7.11 4.64
N ILE A 60 12.17 6.00 5.40
CA ILE A 60 12.80 5.99 6.72
C ILE A 60 14.32 6.18 6.62
N SER A 61 14.98 5.47 5.71
CA SER A 61 16.43 5.52 5.53
C SER A 61 16.93 6.89 5.04
N SER A 62 16.24 7.48 4.06
CA SER A 62 16.64 8.79 3.50
C SER A 62 16.10 10.01 4.25
N GLY A 63 15.10 9.82 5.11
CA GLY A 63 14.37 10.90 5.77
C GLY A 63 13.46 11.74 4.86
N ARG A 64 13.47 11.54 3.54
CA ARG A 64 12.61 12.27 2.59
C ARG A 64 11.14 11.96 2.85
N GLU A 65 10.30 12.99 2.78
CA GLU A 65 8.86 12.85 3.00
C GLU A 65 8.04 13.63 1.98
N VAL A 66 6.82 13.14 1.76
CA VAL A 66 5.77 13.83 1.04
C VAL A 66 4.54 13.91 1.93
N GLN A 67 3.92 15.09 1.96
CA GLN A 67 2.65 15.32 2.62
C GLN A 67 1.61 15.63 1.56
N PHE A 68 0.40 15.11 1.75
CA PHE A 68 -0.73 15.39 0.88
C PHE A 68 -1.98 15.58 1.72
N GLN A 69 -2.82 16.53 1.31
CA GLN A 69 -4.17 16.66 1.85
C GLN A 69 -5.12 15.81 1.01
N SER A 70 -6.09 15.17 1.65
CA SER A 70 -7.13 14.51 0.88
C SER A 70 -8.04 15.57 0.26
N GLY A 71 -8.32 15.40 -1.02
CA GLY A 71 -9.64 15.69 -1.56
C GLY A 71 -10.36 14.35 -1.78
N GLU A 72 -11.59 14.39 -2.29
CA GLU A 72 -12.43 13.21 -2.60
C GLU A 72 -11.63 12.03 -3.21
N ARG A 73 -10.69 12.34 -4.10
CA ARG A 73 -9.89 11.38 -4.88
C ARG A 73 -8.78 10.65 -4.09
N ALA A 74 -8.33 11.17 -2.96
CA ALA A 74 -7.21 10.56 -2.22
C ALA A 74 -7.64 9.35 -1.37
N VAL A 75 -8.87 9.38 -0.84
CA VAL A 75 -9.48 8.23 -0.14
C VAL A 75 -9.76 7.12 -1.14
N GLU A 76 -10.31 7.44 -2.31
CA GLU A 76 -10.54 6.49 -3.40
C GLU A 76 -9.22 5.85 -3.87
N PHE A 77 -8.17 6.67 -4.03
CA PHE A 77 -6.84 6.18 -4.39
C PHE A 77 -6.29 5.19 -3.36
N ILE A 78 -6.35 5.51 -2.07
CA ILE A 78 -5.85 4.60 -1.02
C ILE A 78 -6.72 3.35 -0.89
N ARG A 79 -8.05 3.46 -1.02
CA ARG A 79 -8.93 2.28 -1.03
C ARG A 79 -8.62 1.39 -2.23
N ALA A 80 -8.53 1.96 -3.44
CA ALA A 80 -8.16 1.21 -4.63
C ALA A 80 -6.79 0.54 -4.47
N TRP A 81 -5.84 1.25 -3.86
CA TRP A 81 -4.50 0.72 -3.62
C TRP A 81 -4.46 -0.41 -2.56
N MET A 82 -5.23 -0.28 -1.47
CA MET A 82 -5.35 -1.33 -0.45
C MET A 82 -6.20 -2.52 -0.90
N SER A 83 -7.19 -2.28 -1.78
CA SER A 83 -8.08 -3.30 -2.33
C SER A 83 -7.53 -4.00 -3.58
N ASP A 84 -6.32 -3.65 -4.02
CA ASP A 84 -5.61 -4.39 -5.05
C ASP A 84 -5.06 -5.71 -4.48
N GLU A 85 -5.97 -6.61 -4.10
CA GLU A 85 -5.77 -8.05 -4.22
C GLU A 85 -5.75 -8.38 -5.72
N SER A 86 -4.68 -8.02 -6.42
CA SER A 86 -4.34 -8.63 -7.70
C SER A 86 -3.94 -10.09 -7.44
N ARG A 87 -4.95 -10.92 -7.16
CA ARG A 87 -4.92 -12.36 -7.32
C ARG A 87 -4.66 -12.61 -8.81
N PRO A 88 -3.56 -13.25 -9.23
CA PRO A 88 -3.46 -13.70 -10.61
C PRO A 88 -4.65 -14.62 -10.85
N ALA A 89 -5.43 -14.34 -11.88
CA ALA A 89 -6.49 -15.23 -12.34
C ALA A 89 -5.84 -16.58 -12.67
N ALA A 90 -5.86 -17.50 -11.71
CA ALA A 90 -5.49 -18.88 -11.94
C ALA A 90 -6.37 -19.41 -13.07
N GLY A 91 -5.70 -19.87 -14.13
CA GLY A 91 -6.34 -20.42 -15.30
C GLY A 91 -7.31 -21.56 -14.97
N LEU A 92 -8.48 -21.46 -15.56
CA LEU A 92 -9.33 -22.57 -15.97
C LEU A 92 -9.53 -22.28 -17.47
N GLY A 93 -8.81 -22.90 -18.39
CA GLY A 93 -8.85 -24.33 -18.63
C GLY A 93 -9.96 -24.60 -19.64
N GLU A 94 -9.70 -24.43 -20.94
CA GLU A 94 -10.40 -25.21 -21.97
C GLU A 94 -9.41 -25.64 -23.05
N ASN A 95 -8.87 -26.82 -22.80
CA ASN A 95 -8.25 -27.69 -23.79
C ASN A 95 -9.39 -28.24 -24.67
N ARG A 96 -9.53 -27.74 -25.90
CA ARG A 96 -10.23 -28.46 -26.97
C ARG A 96 -9.25 -28.63 -28.12
N GLY A 97 -8.79 -29.86 -28.29
CA GLY A 97 -7.93 -30.30 -29.38
C GLY A 97 -8.57 -30.11 -30.76
N PRO A 98 -7.80 -30.33 -31.84
CA PRO A 98 -8.22 -30.00 -33.19
C PRO A 98 -9.29 -30.99 -33.67
N VAL A 99 -10.37 -30.48 -34.25
CA VAL A 99 -11.30 -31.31 -35.04
C VAL A 99 -10.68 -31.47 -36.42
N HIS A 100 -10.13 -32.65 -36.69
CA HIS A 100 -9.83 -33.14 -38.03
C HIS A 100 -11.00 -34.01 -38.51
N GLY A 101 -11.43 -33.80 -39.77
CA GLY A 101 -12.18 -34.77 -40.56
C GLY A 101 -13.69 -34.62 -40.52
#